data_AF-A0A091DAW8-F1
#
_entry.id   AF-A0A091DAW8-F1
#
_cell.length_a   1.000
_cell.length_b   1.000
_cell.length_c   1.000
_cell.angle_alpha   90.00
_cell.angle_beta   90.00
_cell.angle_gamma   90.00
#
_symmetry.space_group_name_H-M   'P 1'
#
loop_
_entity.id
_entity.type
_entity.pdbx_description
1 polymer ?
#
loop_
_entity_poly.entity_id
_entity_poly.type
_entity_poly.pdbx_seq_one_letter_code
_entity_poly.pdbx_strand_id
1 'polypeptide(L)'
;MKEKQETKTEKQGKERSEMLSLYNSTGEGTQNRKLLPSRKTGVQGDCRSYGYICGISSKDEPVWESLVFLATLIPRMRHNIKRVVCVFGPPVKEPPTDVAPTFLTTGVLITLCQADFEAHNILREPGFAGKISQTPVILRSLYFDRDPLQKQPSWQRSVVIRICITSDFVTCIPATPEKGSL
;
A
#
# COMPACT_ATOMS: atom_id res chain seq x y z
N MET A 1 -2.90 -35.08 -22.69
CA MET A 1 -1.57 -34.93 -22.06
C MET A 1 -0.78 -33.70 -22.53
N LYS A 2 -1.07 -33.10 -23.69
CA LYS A 2 -0.37 -31.90 -24.20
C LYS A 2 -0.71 -30.57 -23.49
N GLU A 3 -1.94 -30.42 -23.02
CA GLU A 3 -2.47 -29.18 -22.40
C GLU A 3 -1.84 -28.82 -21.03
N LYS A 4 -1.28 -29.82 -20.32
CA LYS A 4 -0.55 -29.61 -19.04
C LYS A 4 0.91 -29.15 -19.23
N GLN A 5 1.47 -29.24 -20.43
CA GLN A 5 2.86 -28.85 -20.71
C GLN A 5 2.96 -27.39 -21.20
N GLU A 6 1.99 -26.89 -21.95
CA GLU A 6 1.93 -25.47 -22.37
C GLU A 6 1.74 -24.53 -21.16
N THR A 7 0.84 -24.88 -20.24
CA THR A 7 0.59 -24.11 -19.01
C THR A 7 1.77 -24.02 -18.05
N LYS A 8 2.71 -24.99 -18.10
CA LYS A 8 3.96 -24.96 -17.30
C LYS A 8 5.00 -24.02 -17.91
N THR A 9 5.07 -23.98 -19.24
CA THR A 9 6.06 -23.21 -19.99
C THR A 9 5.72 -21.72 -19.98
N GLU A 10 4.43 -21.36 -20.07
CA GLU A 10 3.95 -19.98 -19.89
C GLU A 10 4.15 -19.48 -18.45
N LYS A 11 3.92 -20.34 -17.44
CA LYS A 11 4.21 -20.00 -16.04
C LYS A 11 5.68 -19.68 -15.81
N GLN A 12 6.59 -20.49 -16.35
CA GLN A 12 8.03 -20.26 -16.26
C GLN A 12 8.48 -19.01 -17.02
N GLY A 13 7.88 -18.72 -18.18
CA GLY A 13 8.15 -17.48 -18.92
C GLY A 13 7.72 -16.22 -18.16
N LYS A 14 6.55 -16.30 -17.50
CA LYS A 14 6.00 -15.22 -16.68
C LYS A 14 6.79 -14.99 -15.38
N GLU A 15 7.25 -16.06 -14.74
CA GLU A 15 8.11 -15.97 -13.55
C GLU A 15 9.48 -15.36 -13.90
N ARG A 16 10.04 -15.66 -15.07
CA ARG A 16 11.30 -15.05 -15.53
C ARG A 16 11.16 -13.56 -15.86
N SER A 17 10.07 -13.16 -16.52
CA SER A 17 9.82 -11.74 -16.79
C SER A 17 9.53 -10.95 -15.51
N GLU A 18 8.77 -11.54 -14.57
CA GLU A 18 8.55 -10.97 -13.23
C GLU A 18 9.86 -10.87 -12.43
N MET A 19 10.79 -11.82 -12.60
CA MET A 19 12.12 -11.79 -11.96
C MET A 19 13.03 -10.73 -12.57
N LEU A 20 12.97 -10.53 -13.90
CA LEU A 20 13.70 -9.46 -14.60
C LEU A 20 13.16 -8.07 -14.23
N SER A 21 11.84 -7.88 -14.13
CA SER A 21 11.26 -6.61 -13.68
C SER A 21 11.51 -6.36 -12.19
N LEU A 22 11.54 -7.40 -11.36
CA LEU A 22 12.03 -7.33 -9.98
C LEU A 22 13.49 -6.87 -9.92
N TYR A 23 14.35 -7.43 -10.77
CA TYR A 23 15.77 -7.07 -10.82
C TYR A 23 15.95 -5.60 -11.24
N ASN A 24 15.24 -5.16 -12.28
CA ASN A 24 15.28 -3.77 -12.74
C ASN A 24 14.73 -2.79 -11.70
N SER A 25 13.59 -3.11 -11.07
CA SER A 25 13.00 -2.27 -10.01
C SER A 25 13.82 -2.24 -8.70
N THR A 26 14.72 -3.21 -8.50
CA THR A 26 15.66 -3.24 -7.37
C THR A 26 16.99 -2.57 -7.72
N GLY A 27 17.35 -2.50 -9.02
CA GLY A 27 18.56 -1.84 -9.51
C GLY A 27 18.48 -0.31 -9.57
N GLU A 28 17.27 0.26 -9.71
CA GLU A 28 17.08 1.71 -9.88
C GLU A 28 16.98 2.51 -8.57
N GLY A 29 16.91 1.86 -7.39
CA GLY A 29 16.86 2.61 -6.13
C GLY A 29 16.99 1.76 -4.87
N THR A 30 17.54 2.35 -3.81
CA THR A 30 17.65 1.69 -2.50
C THR A 30 16.28 1.66 -1.82
N GLN A 31 15.46 0.65 -2.15
CA GLN A 31 14.12 0.49 -1.58
C GLN A 31 14.12 -0.42 -0.36
N ASN A 32 13.54 0.07 0.74
CA ASN A 32 13.29 -0.74 1.94
C ASN A 32 11.86 -1.29 1.90
N ARG A 33 11.73 -2.62 1.98
CA ARG A 33 10.43 -3.33 2.02
C ARG A 33 10.25 -3.96 3.39
N LYS A 34 9.21 -3.57 4.11
CA LYS A 34 8.98 -4.01 5.49
C LYS A 34 7.54 -4.40 5.75
N LEU A 35 7.37 -5.42 6.60
CA LEU A 35 6.05 -5.82 7.07
C LEU A 35 5.59 -4.86 8.16
N LEU A 36 4.35 -4.42 8.10
CA LEU A 36 3.76 -3.56 9.12
C LEU A 36 2.93 -4.40 10.10
N PRO A 37 2.98 -4.11 11.42
CA PRO A 37 2.33 -4.89 12.46
C PRO A 37 0.84 -4.57 12.52
N SER A 38 0.12 -4.70 11.40
CA SER A 38 -1.33 -4.54 11.38
C SER A 38 -1.98 -5.46 10.36
N ARG A 39 -3.09 -6.08 10.77
CA ARG A 39 -3.93 -6.91 9.91
C ARG A 39 -5.07 -6.06 9.33
N LYS A 40 -5.36 -6.24 8.04
CA LYS A 40 -6.51 -5.67 7.34
C LYS A 40 -7.29 -6.75 6.65
N THR A 41 -8.57 -6.49 6.49
CA THR A 41 -9.44 -7.31 5.65
C THR A 41 -9.03 -7.19 4.19
N GLY A 42 -8.89 -8.33 3.54
CA GLY A 42 -8.83 -8.49 2.10
C GLY A 42 -9.91 -9.47 1.68
N VAL A 43 -10.32 -9.38 0.43
CA VAL A 43 -11.18 -10.36 -0.22
C VAL A 43 -10.28 -11.14 -1.18
N GLN A 44 -10.28 -12.47 -1.07
CA GLN A 44 -9.58 -13.36 -1.99
C GLN A 44 -10.52 -14.53 -2.30
N GLY A 45 -11.02 -14.61 -3.54
CA GLY A 45 -12.16 -15.46 -3.86
C GLY A 45 -13.40 -15.03 -3.08
N ASP A 46 -14.15 -15.98 -2.55
CA ASP A 46 -15.44 -15.73 -1.90
C ASP A 46 -15.35 -15.45 -0.39
N CYS A 47 -14.13 -15.50 0.18
CA CYS A 47 -13.92 -15.36 1.63
C CYS A 47 -13.23 -14.05 2.00
N ARG A 48 -13.78 -13.37 3.02
CA ARG A 48 -13.13 -12.24 3.70
C ARG A 48 -12.04 -12.81 4.62
N SER A 49 -10.81 -12.37 4.43
CA SER A 49 -9.67 -12.82 5.24
C SER A 49 -8.89 -11.63 5.78
N TYR A 50 -8.39 -11.75 7.01
CA TYR A 50 -7.49 -10.76 7.59
C TYR A 50 -6.04 -11.13 7.23
N GLY A 51 -5.27 -10.17 6.75
CA GLY A 51 -3.84 -10.37 6.51
C GLY A 51 -3.04 -9.08 6.65
N TYR A 52 -1.73 -9.22 6.57
CA TYR A 52 -0.77 -8.15 6.85
C TYR A 52 -0.71 -7.13 5.72
N ILE A 53 -0.11 -5.99 6.05
CA ILE A 53 0.17 -4.92 5.10
C ILE A 53 1.68 -4.80 4.96
N CYS A 54 2.18 -4.73 3.74
CA CYS A 54 3.57 -4.43 3.45
C CYS A 54 3.73 -2.93 3.18
N GLY A 55 4.65 -2.28 3.89
CA GLY A 55 5.07 -0.91 3.62
C GLY A 55 6.33 -0.91 2.76
N ILE A 56 6.32 -0.12 1.70
CA ILE A 56 7.50 0.14 0.86
C ILE A 56 7.88 1.60 1.06
N SER A 57 9.15 1.84 1.39
CA SER A 57 9.72 3.18 1.49
C SER A 57 10.98 3.25 0.63
N SER A 58 11.18 4.34 -0.09
CA SER A 58 12.38 4.62 -0.89
C SER A 58 13.14 5.80 -0.32
N LYS A 59 14.44 5.90 -0.66
CA LYS A 59 15.25 7.10 -0.37
C LYS A 59 14.95 8.21 -1.38
N ASP A 60 14.83 7.79 -2.63
CA ASP A 60 14.56 8.66 -3.76
C ASP A 60 13.05 8.71 -4.05
N GLU A 61 12.66 9.54 -5.01
CA GLU A 61 11.26 9.72 -5.40
C GLU A 61 10.62 8.37 -5.78
N PRO A 62 9.38 8.08 -5.32
CA PRO A 62 8.75 6.79 -5.57
C PRO A 62 8.40 6.62 -7.06
N VAL A 63 9.09 5.70 -7.73
CA VAL A 63 8.71 5.26 -9.09
C VAL A 63 7.39 4.48 -9.03
N TRP A 64 6.30 5.11 -9.49
CA TRP A 64 4.95 4.59 -9.29
C TRP A 64 4.68 3.30 -10.04
N GLU A 65 5.20 3.15 -11.25
CA GLU A 65 5.04 1.93 -12.06
C GLU A 65 5.63 0.70 -11.34
N SER A 66 6.83 0.85 -10.78
CA SER A 66 7.49 -0.17 -9.96
C SER A 66 6.68 -0.48 -8.71
N LEU A 67 6.14 0.52 -8.02
CA LEU A 67 5.32 0.31 -6.82
C LEU A 67 4.01 -0.43 -7.11
N VAL A 68 3.33 -0.11 -8.22
CA VAL A 68 2.12 -0.81 -8.65
C VAL A 68 2.44 -2.25 -9.01
N PHE A 69 3.53 -2.48 -9.73
CA PHE A 69 4.00 -3.83 -10.03
C PHE A 69 4.23 -4.64 -8.76
N LEU A 70 4.97 -4.10 -7.79
CA LEU A 70 5.20 -4.74 -6.49
C LEU A 70 3.92 -4.96 -5.70
N ALA A 71 2.97 -4.02 -5.75
CA ALA A 71 1.68 -4.14 -5.09
C ALA A 71 0.83 -5.29 -5.65
N THR A 72 1.00 -5.65 -6.92
CA THR A 72 0.34 -6.82 -7.52
C THR A 72 1.11 -8.12 -7.27
N LEU A 73 2.44 -8.08 -7.26
CA LEU A 73 3.29 -9.26 -7.15
C LEU A 73 3.34 -9.80 -5.72
N ILE A 74 3.52 -8.94 -4.71
CA ILE A 74 3.72 -9.37 -3.32
C ILE A 74 2.52 -10.19 -2.79
N PRO A 75 1.25 -9.76 -2.94
CA PRO A 75 0.10 -10.56 -2.51
C PRO A 75 -0.06 -11.89 -3.26
N ARG A 76 0.43 -11.97 -4.51
CA ARG A 76 0.43 -13.22 -5.30
C ARG A 76 1.46 -14.22 -4.78
N MET A 77 2.63 -13.75 -4.34
CA MET A 77 3.69 -14.60 -3.77
C MET A 77 3.43 -14.96 -2.30
N ARG A 78 2.86 -14.04 -1.52
CA ARG A 78 2.65 -14.18 -0.08
C ARG A 78 1.19 -13.89 0.25
N HIS A 79 0.38 -14.94 0.28
CA HIS A 79 -1.07 -14.84 0.52
C HIS A 79 -1.46 -14.26 1.90
N ASN A 80 -0.53 -14.20 2.85
CA ASN A 80 -0.73 -13.55 4.14
C ASN A 80 -0.63 -12.03 4.06
N ILE A 81 -0.13 -11.45 2.97
CA ILE A 81 -0.09 -10.01 2.71
C ILE A 81 -1.27 -9.65 1.80
N LYS A 82 -2.13 -8.74 2.23
CA LYS A 82 -3.34 -8.35 1.49
C LYS A 82 -3.25 -6.99 0.83
N ARG A 83 -2.38 -6.11 1.34
CA ARG A 83 -2.19 -4.75 0.84
C ARG A 83 -0.72 -4.40 0.86
N VAL A 84 -0.31 -3.63 -0.13
CA VAL A 84 1.00 -2.99 -0.20
C VAL A 84 0.74 -1.49 -0.19
N VAL A 85 1.49 -0.75 0.62
CA VAL A 85 1.36 0.71 0.75
C VAL A 85 2.72 1.36 0.54
N CYS A 86 2.73 2.50 -0.17
CA CYS A 86 3.88 3.38 -0.22
C CYS A 86 3.88 4.24 1.06
N VAL A 87 5.00 4.28 1.76
CA VAL A 87 5.21 5.13 2.93
C VAL A 87 6.02 6.34 2.47
N PHE A 88 5.42 7.51 2.54
CA PHE A 88 6.07 8.76 2.18
C PHE A 88 7.01 9.24 3.29
N GLY A 89 8.09 9.92 2.90
CA GLY A 89 9.10 10.45 3.81
C GLY A 89 10.44 9.71 3.71
N PRO A 90 11.32 9.87 4.71
CA PRO A 90 12.60 9.18 4.76
C PRO A 90 12.46 7.65 4.72
N PRO A 91 13.50 6.93 4.26
CA PRO A 91 13.50 5.47 4.30
C PRO A 91 13.26 4.94 5.71
N VAL A 92 12.26 4.07 5.85
CA VAL A 92 11.94 3.44 7.13
C VAL A 92 13.07 2.48 7.51
N LYS A 93 13.92 2.89 8.45
CA LYS A 93 15.09 2.11 8.92
C LYS A 93 14.70 0.94 9.80
N GLU A 94 13.64 1.05 10.58
CA GLU A 94 13.09 -0.03 11.37
C GLU A 94 11.57 0.02 11.31
N PRO A 95 10.89 -1.11 11.04
CA PRO A 95 9.44 -1.11 11.05
C PRO A 95 8.95 -0.97 12.50
N PRO A 96 7.82 -0.28 12.72
CA PRO A 96 7.16 -0.32 14.02
C PRO A 96 6.88 -1.78 14.41
N THR A 97 7.11 -2.13 15.68
CA THR A 97 6.89 -3.48 16.22
C THR A 97 5.61 -3.58 17.06
N ASP A 98 5.18 -2.47 17.63
CA ASP A 98 3.95 -2.28 18.39
C ASP A 98 3.02 -1.26 17.68
N VAL A 99 1.81 -1.15 18.22
CA VAL A 99 0.76 -0.25 17.72
C VAL A 99 0.36 0.73 18.81
N ALA A 100 0.07 1.98 18.44
CA ALA A 100 -0.44 2.96 19.39
C ALA A 100 -1.87 2.59 19.84
N PRO A 101 -2.20 2.54 21.14
CA PRO A 101 -3.57 2.36 21.59
C PRO A 101 -4.50 3.38 20.92
N THR A 102 -5.42 2.90 20.10
CA THR A 102 -6.31 3.74 19.31
C THR A 102 -7.71 3.16 19.34
N PHE A 103 -8.61 3.93 19.94
CA PHE A 103 -10.02 3.62 20.05
C PHE A 103 -10.80 4.75 19.37
N LEU A 104 -12.11 4.54 19.17
CA LEU A 104 -13.02 5.53 18.61
C LEU A 104 -13.35 6.61 19.67
N THR A 105 -12.32 7.36 20.09
CA THR A 105 -12.46 8.50 20.98
C THR A 105 -12.60 9.79 20.17
N THR A 106 -13.22 10.81 20.75
CA THR A 106 -13.45 12.10 20.10
C THR A 106 -12.17 12.70 19.51
N GLY A 107 -11.05 12.65 20.22
CA GLY A 107 -9.77 13.18 19.71
C GLY A 107 -9.25 12.45 18.47
N VAL A 108 -9.39 11.11 18.43
CA VAL A 108 -9.00 10.28 17.28
C VAL A 108 -9.91 10.57 16.09
N LEU A 109 -11.22 10.72 16.32
CA LEU A 109 -12.19 11.05 15.29
C LEU A 109 -11.93 12.44 14.70
N ILE A 110 -11.68 13.45 15.53
CA ILE A 110 -11.36 14.81 15.06
C ILE A 110 -10.11 14.80 14.17
N THR A 111 -9.07 14.05 14.57
CA THR A 111 -7.84 13.93 13.77
C THR A 111 -8.13 13.29 12.42
N LEU A 112 -8.95 12.24 12.38
CA LEU A 112 -9.36 11.60 11.14
C LEU A 112 -10.21 12.54 10.27
N CYS A 113 -11.18 13.24 10.85
CA CYS A 113 -12.01 14.21 10.15
C CYS A 113 -11.18 15.33 9.53
N GLN A 114 -10.18 15.86 10.26
CA GLN A 114 -9.29 16.88 9.72
C GLN A 114 -8.48 16.33 8.54
N ALA A 115 -7.86 15.15 8.70
CA ALA A 115 -7.08 14.54 7.63
C ALA A 115 -7.93 14.22 6.38
N ASP A 116 -9.17 13.77 6.60
CA ASP A 116 -10.15 13.53 5.54
C ASP A 116 -10.55 14.81 4.81
N PHE A 117 -10.82 15.88 5.56
CA PHE A 117 -11.16 17.20 5.02
C PHE A 117 -10.04 17.75 4.14
N GLU A 118 -8.80 17.76 4.61
CA GLU A 118 -7.65 18.26 3.83
C GLU A 118 -7.43 17.45 2.56
N ALA A 119 -7.47 16.12 2.65
CA ALA A 119 -7.30 15.25 1.49
C ALA A 119 -8.39 15.49 0.44
N HIS A 120 -9.65 15.60 0.85
CA HIS A 120 -10.76 15.86 -0.07
C HIS A 120 -10.77 17.29 -0.61
N ASN A 121 -10.26 18.25 0.14
CA ASN A 121 -10.14 19.63 -0.33
C ASN A 121 -9.18 19.73 -1.52
N ILE A 122 -8.01 19.08 -1.43
CA ILE A 122 -7.04 18.98 -2.52
C ILE A 122 -7.62 18.21 -3.72
N LEU A 123 -8.33 17.10 -3.48
CA LEU A 123 -8.92 16.30 -4.55
C LEU A 123 -10.17 16.92 -5.20
N ARG A 124 -10.75 17.96 -4.61
CA ARG A 124 -11.87 18.71 -5.18
C ARG A 124 -11.41 19.72 -6.24
N GLU A 125 -10.10 19.99 -6.33
CA GLU A 125 -9.55 20.80 -7.41
C GLU A 125 -9.97 20.27 -8.79
N PRO A 126 -10.28 21.15 -9.76
CA PRO A 126 -10.97 20.79 -11.00
C PRO A 126 -10.26 19.74 -11.86
N GLY A 127 -8.95 19.49 -11.63
CA GLY A 127 -8.19 18.45 -12.34
C GLY A 127 -8.53 17.01 -11.94
N PHE A 128 -9.09 16.79 -10.74
CA PHE A 128 -9.34 15.45 -10.18
C PHE A 128 -10.84 15.13 -10.02
N ALA A 129 -11.70 16.15 -10.09
CA ALA A 129 -13.14 16.00 -9.95
C ALA A 129 -13.74 15.06 -11.03
N GLY A 130 -14.47 14.03 -10.60
CA GLY A 130 -15.16 13.08 -11.48
C GLY A 130 -14.31 11.91 -11.99
N LYS A 131 -12.98 11.92 -11.78
CA LYS A 131 -12.10 10.80 -12.18
C LYS A 131 -11.91 9.76 -11.08
N ILE A 132 -12.08 10.18 -9.83
CA ILE A 132 -11.92 9.35 -8.64
C ILE A 132 -13.30 8.92 -8.15
N SER A 133 -13.51 7.62 -8.01
CA SER A 133 -14.77 7.07 -7.52
C SER A 133 -14.88 7.17 -5.99
N GLN A 134 -13.80 6.84 -5.27
CA GLN A 134 -13.76 6.89 -3.80
C GLN A 134 -12.35 7.21 -3.29
N THR A 135 -12.25 8.02 -2.21
CA THR A 135 -11.00 8.24 -1.49
C THR A 135 -11.13 7.95 0.02
N PRO A 136 -11.12 6.68 0.45
CA PRO A 136 -11.05 6.40 1.89
C PRO A 136 -9.76 6.95 2.51
N VAL A 137 -9.90 7.84 3.48
CA VAL A 137 -8.81 8.26 4.39
C VAL A 137 -8.89 7.41 5.65
N ILE A 138 -7.77 6.77 6.00
CA ILE A 138 -7.73 5.76 7.05
C ILE A 138 -6.65 6.13 8.05
N LEU A 139 -7.04 6.35 9.30
CA LEU A 139 -6.10 6.50 10.39
C LEU A 139 -5.60 5.12 10.84
N ARG A 140 -4.28 5.00 11.02
CA ARG A 140 -3.61 3.77 11.43
C ARG A 140 -2.73 4.03 12.63
N SER A 141 -2.78 3.14 13.60
CA SER A 141 -2.01 3.16 14.84
C SER A 141 -0.54 2.77 14.68
N LEU A 142 0.14 3.30 13.66
CA LEU A 142 1.57 3.09 13.47
C LEU A 142 2.34 4.36 13.75
N TYR A 143 3.41 4.21 14.51
CA TYR A 143 4.40 5.23 14.77
C TYR A 143 5.75 4.82 14.20
N PHE A 144 6.13 5.48 13.09
CA PHE A 144 7.39 5.28 12.39
C PHE A 144 8.53 6.11 13.05
N ASP A 145 9.76 5.87 12.59
CA ASP A 145 10.95 6.68 12.91
C ASP A 145 11.32 6.75 14.40
N ARG A 146 10.97 5.72 15.17
CA ARG A 146 11.45 5.56 16.54
C ARG A 146 12.86 5.00 16.56
N ASP A 147 13.66 5.53 17.49
CA ASP A 147 14.93 4.93 17.85
C ASP A 147 14.68 3.70 18.76
N PRO A 148 15.03 2.48 18.30
CA PRO A 148 14.85 1.26 19.11
C PRO A 148 15.61 1.31 20.43
N LEU A 149 16.72 2.04 20.51
CA LEU A 149 17.53 2.14 21.72
C LEU A 149 16.81 2.93 22.82
N GLN A 150 15.95 3.87 22.44
CA GLN A 150 15.26 4.75 23.37
C GLN A 150 13.96 4.16 23.94
N LYS A 151 13.52 2.98 23.48
CA LYS A 151 12.31 2.27 23.93
C LYS A 151 11.07 3.18 24.05
N GLN A 152 10.91 4.12 23.13
CA GLN A 152 9.79 5.07 23.18
C GLN A 152 8.44 4.36 22.93
N PRO A 153 7.40 4.66 23.73
CA PRO A 153 6.08 4.06 23.54
C PRO A 153 5.45 4.55 22.23
N SER A 154 4.59 3.72 21.63
CA SER A 154 3.82 4.13 20.45
C SER A 154 2.65 5.04 20.82
N TRP A 155 2.72 6.33 20.49
CA TRP A 155 1.65 7.30 20.75
C TRP A 155 1.13 8.02 19.49
N GLN A 156 1.90 8.02 18.40
CA GLN A 156 1.49 8.62 17.14
C GLN A 156 0.69 7.66 16.25
N ARG A 157 0.11 8.25 15.21
CA ARG A 157 -0.71 7.57 14.20
C ARG A 157 -0.28 8.02 12.82
N SER A 158 -0.44 7.14 11.86
CA SER A 158 -0.17 7.37 10.44
C SER A 158 -1.48 7.44 9.68
N VAL A 159 -1.57 8.33 8.69
CA VAL A 159 -2.72 8.43 7.79
C VAL A 159 -2.42 7.66 6.51
N VAL A 160 -3.40 6.92 6.01
CA VAL A 160 -3.35 6.23 4.72
C VAL A 160 -4.43 6.81 3.83
N ILE A 161 -4.04 7.33 2.68
CA ILE A 161 -4.95 7.78 1.63
C ILE A 161 -5.09 6.65 0.63
N ARG A 162 -6.33 6.21 0.37
CA ARG A 162 -6.62 5.20 -0.63
C ARG A 162 -7.46 5.82 -1.73
N ILE A 163 -6.84 6.19 -2.85
CA ILE A 163 -7.58 6.68 -4.02
C ILE A 163 -8.01 5.47 -4.85
N CYS A 164 -9.30 5.35 -5.14
CA CYS A 164 -9.90 4.23 -5.84
C CYS A 164 -10.66 4.70 -7.08
N ILE A 165 -10.37 4.07 -8.21
CA ILE A 165 -11.13 4.18 -9.44
C ILE A 165 -11.83 2.84 -9.66
N THR A 166 -13.15 2.89 -9.80
CA THR A 166 -14.00 1.71 -9.98
C THR A 166 -15.25 2.05 -10.77
N SER A 167 -15.70 1.11 -11.61
CA SER A 167 -16.97 1.17 -12.34
C SER A 167 -18.09 0.42 -11.64
N ASP A 168 -17.78 -0.56 -10.77
CA ASP A 168 -18.73 -1.53 -10.23
C ASP A 168 -18.69 -1.66 -8.70
N PHE A 169 -17.76 -0.98 -8.03
CA PHE A 169 -17.46 -1.09 -6.60
C PHE A 169 -17.09 -2.50 -6.10
N VAL A 170 -16.94 -3.46 -7.02
CA VAL A 170 -16.48 -4.83 -6.74
C VAL A 170 -14.96 -4.89 -6.93
N THR A 171 -14.48 -4.31 -8.03
CA THR A 171 -13.05 -4.20 -8.32
C THR A 171 -12.60 -2.75 -8.24
N CYS A 172 -11.43 -2.51 -7.66
CA CYS A 172 -10.93 -1.16 -7.43
C CYS A 172 -9.47 -1.10 -7.84
N ILE A 173 -9.15 -0.16 -8.73
CA ILE A 173 -7.80 0.12 -9.18
C ILE A 173 -7.30 1.37 -8.45
N PRO A 174 -6.10 1.34 -7.84
CA PRO A 174 -5.53 2.54 -7.23
C PRO A 174 -5.17 3.56 -8.31
N ALA A 175 -5.47 4.84 -8.07
CA ALA A 175 -4.99 5.91 -8.94
C ALA A 175 -3.45 6.05 -8.82
N THR A 176 -2.76 6.23 -9.95
CA THR A 176 -1.30 6.37 -10.03
C THR A 176 -0.91 7.82 -10.32
N PRO A 177 -0.09 8.47 -9.49
CA PRO A 177 0.27 9.89 -9.64
C PRO A 177 1.02 10.30 -10.92
N GLU A 178 1.86 9.43 -11.50
CA GLU A 178 2.73 9.78 -12.65
C GLU A 178 2.04 9.76 -14.02
N LYS A 179 0.94 9.01 -14.16
CA LYS A 179 0.17 9.05 -15.41
C LYS A 179 -0.69 10.31 -15.38
N GLY A 180 -0.19 11.35 -16.05
CA GLY A 180 -0.98 12.51 -16.52
C GLY A 180 -2.17 12.11 -17.43
N SER A 181 -2.38 10.82 -17.66
CA SER A 181 -3.66 10.21 -18.01
C SER A 181 -4.36 9.66 -16.76
N LEU A 182 -4.90 10.58 -15.96
CA LEU A 182 -6.15 10.35 -15.23
C LEU A 182 -7.31 10.61 -16.18
#